data_AF-A0A0F3M9D1-F1
#
_entry.id   AF-A0A0F3M9D1-F1
#
_cell.length_a   1.000
_cell.length_b   1.000
_cell.length_c   1.000
_cell.angle_alpha   90.00
_cell.angle_beta   90.00
_cell.angle_gamma   90.00
#
_symmetry.space_group_name_H-M   'P 1'
#
loop_
_entity.id
_entity.type
_entity.pdbx_description
1 polymer ?
#
loop_
_entity_poly.entity_id
_entity_poly.type
_entity_poly.pdbx_seq_one_letter_code
_entity_poly.pdbx_strand_id
1 'polypeptide(L)'
;MLIISTINKTLKSYVFAIGLAEYLLRYLPIGTHDFNKFLKPSTINNILLSHNMTLKEIQGLSYNPILQQWRLTNDISVNYIMYITAI
;
A
#
# COMPACT_ATOMS: atom_id res chain seq x y z
N MET A 1 -9.54 -14.93 9.02
CA MET A 1 -8.50 -13.89 9.01
C MET A 1 -8.27 -13.47 7.58
N LEU A 2 -8.25 -12.16 7.31
CA LEU A 2 -7.97 -11.59 6.00
C LEU A 2 -6.80 -10.59 6.11
N ILE A 3 -5.86 -10.68 5.18
CA ILE A 3 -4.77 -9.72 5.04
C ILE A 3 -4.86 -9.10 3.65
N ILE A 4 -4.84 -7.78 3.57
CA ILE A 4 -4.82 -7.03 2.30
C ILE A 4 -3.56 -6.18 2.26
N SER A 5 -2.74 -6.33 1.22
CA SER A 5 -1.56 -5.51 0.97
C SER A 5 -1.68 -4.82 -0.39
N THR A 6 -1.51 -3.50 -0.43
CA THR A 6 -1.57 -2.74 -1.69
C THR A 6 -0.90 -1.37 -1.58
N ILE A 7 -0.74 -0.69 -2.71
CA ILE A 7 -0.21 0.68 -2.81
C ILE A 7 -1.33 1.67 -2.50
N ASN A 8 -1.00 2.69 -1.68
CA ASN A 8 -1.95 3.73 -1.29
C ASN A 8 -2.21 4.70 -2.44
N LYS A 9 -3.38 5.33 -2.50
CA LYS A 9 -3.68 6.40 -3.46
C LYS A 9 -3.31 7.77 -2.88
N THR A 10 -2.02 8.08 -2.88
CA THR A 10 -1.48 9.37 -2.42
C THR A 10 -0.52 9.97 -3.44
N LEU A 11 -0.18 11.25 -3.30
CA LEU A 11 0.86 11.86 -4.13
C LEU A 11 2.23 11.22 -3.89
N LYS A 12 2.53 10.83 -2.65
CA LYS A 12 3.80 10.19 -2.30
C LYS A 12 3.94 8.83 -2.98
N SER A 13 2.89 8.00 -2.96
CA SER A 13 2.93 6.72 -3.67
C SER A 13 3.06 6.90 -5.18
N TYR A 14 2.42 7.91 -5.78
CA TYR A 14 2.60 8.23 -7.20
C TYR A 14 4.07 8.50 -7.53
N VAL A 15 4.71 9.38 -6.76
CA VAL A 15 6.11 9.75 -6.99
C VAL A 15 7.04 8.54 -6.80
N PHE A 16 6.86 7.74 -5.76
CA PHE A 16 7.74 6.60 -5.48
C PHE A 16 7.45 5.38 -6.37
N ALA A 17 6.20 4.94 -6.47
CA ALA A 17 5.85 3.73 -7.20
C ALA A 17 5.91 3.91 -8.72
N ILE A 18 5.58 5.10 -9.22
CA ILE A 18 5.56 5.37 -10.67
C ILE A 18 6.83 6.14 -11.04
N GLY A 19 6.99 7.36 -10.53
CA GLY A 19 8.11 8.23 -10.90
C GLY A 19 9.48 7.60 -10.66
N LEU A 20 9.72 7.13 -9.43
CA LEU A 20 11.01 6.57 -9.07
C LEU A 20 11.22 5.17 -9.67
N ALA A 21 10.27 4.25 -9.52
CA ALA A 21 10.48 2.86 -9.94
C ALA A 21 10.44 2.66 -11.47
N GLU A 22 9.57 3.37 -12.20
CA GLU A 22 9.43 3.18 -13.64
C GLU A 22 10.32 4.12 -14.45
N TYR A 23 10.37 5.40 -14.09
CA TYR A 23 11.06 6.41 -14.90
C TYR A 23 12.53 6.61 -14.50
N LEU A 24 12.83 6.71 -13.20
CA LEU A 24 14.20 6.98 -12.73
C LEU A 24 15.04 5.72 -12.62
N LEU A 25 14.62 4.75 -11.81
CA LEU A 25 15.40 3.54 -11.53
C LEU A 25 15.20 2.45 -12.60
N ARG A 26 14.11 2.54 -13.38
CA ARG A 26 13.72 1.55 -14.40
C ARG A 26 13.69 0.11 -13.88
N TYR A 27 13.25 -0.05 -12.63
CA TYR A 27 13.01 -1.37 -12.04
C TYR A 27 11.82 -2.08 -12.68
N LEU A 28 10.89 -1.30 -13.25
CA LEU A 28 9.70 -1.79 -13.94
C LEU A 28 9.53 -1.06 -15.28
N PRO A 29 8.92 -1.71 -16.28
CA PRO A 29 8.52 -1.04 -17.53
C PRO A 29 7.62 0.17 -17.26
N ILE A 30 7.73 1.19 -18.10
CA ILE A 30 6.86 2.37 -18.03
C ILE A 30 5.41 1.96 -18.32
N GLY A 31 4.49 2.42 -17.48
CA GLY A 31 3.06 2.10 -17.55
C GLY A 31 2.68 0.85 -16.77
N THR A 32 3.58 0.30 -15.95
CA THR A 32 3.27 -0.86 -15.09
C THR A 32 2.20 -0.51 -14.06
N HIS A 33 2.30 0.67 -13.44
CA HIS A 33 1.34 1.14 -12.46
C HIS A 33 0.35 2.15 -13.05
N ASP A 34 -0.93 1.88 -12.85
CA ASP A 34 -2.02 2.83 -13.10
C ASP A 34 -2.49 3.44 -11.77
N PHE A 35 -2.18 4.71 -11.56
CA PHE A 35 -2.53 5.44 -10.34
C PHE A 35 -4.04 5.46 -10.06
N ASN A 36 -4.88 5.36 -11.09
CA ASN A 36 -6.33 5.37 -10.90
C ASN A 36 -6.82 4.12 -10.17
N LYS A 37 -6.11 3.01 -10.31
CA LYS A 37 -6.41 1.71 -9.67
C LYS A 37 -5.93 1.62 -8.23
N PHE A 38 -5.13 2.56 -7.75
CA PHE A 38 -4.71 2.56 -6.34
C PHE A 38 -5.91 2.84 -5.43
N LEU A 39 -5.91 2.24 -4.24
CA LEU A 39 -7.02 2.34 -3.29
C LEU A 39 -6.57 3.02 -2.00
N LYS A 40 -7.38 3.95 -1.51
CA LYS A 40 -7.18 4.52 -0.16
C LYS A 40 -7.61 3.50 0.89
N PRO A 41 -6.95 3.46 2.06
CA PRO A 41 -7.38 2.61 3.17
C PRO A 41 -8.86 2.78 3.55
N SER A 42 -9.36 4.02 3.52
CA SER A 42 -10.76 4.33 3.82
C SER A 42 -11.74 3.69 2.84
N THR A 43 -11.37 3.59 1.55
CA THR A 43 -12.20 2.93 0.54
C THR A 43 -12.39 1.46 0.87
N ILE A 44 -11.31 0.77 1.25
CA ILE A 44 -11.35 -0.64 1.65
C ILE A 44 -12.15 -0.79 2.94
N ASN A 45 -11.86 0.03 3.96
CA ASN A 45 -12.57 -0.05 5.24
C ASN A 45 -14.09 0.09 5.10
N ASN A 46 -14.56 0.98 4.22
CA ASN A 46 -16.00 1.14 3.95
C ASN A 46 -16.63 -0.13 3.35
N ILE A 47 -15.90 -0.86 2.51
CA ILE A 47 -16.35 -2.15 1.94
C ILE A 47 -16.36 -3.23 3.03
N LEU A 48 -15.38 -3.25 3.92
CA LEU A 48 -15.31 -4.25 5.00
C LEU A 48 -16.49 -4.13 5.96
N LEU A 49 -16.87 -2.89 6.31
CA LEU A 49 -17.99 -2.63 7.21
C LEU A 49 -19.32 -3.18 6.68
N SER A 50 -19.55 -3.18 5.36
CA SER A 50 -20.76 -3.76 4.78
C SER A 50 -20.78 -5.29 4.77
N HIS A 51 -19.67 -5.94 5.12
CA HIS A 51 -19.50 -7.39 5.12
C HIS A 51 -19.25 -7.97 6.52
N ASN A 52 -19.62 -7.26 7.59
CA ASN A 52 -19.38 -7.67 8.98
C ASN A 52 -17.89 -7.97 9.26
N MET A 53 -16.98 -7.24 8.61
CA MET A 53 -15.55 -7.31 8.84
C MET A 53 -15.05 -6.03 9.51
N THR A 54 -14.05 -6.16 10.37
CA THR A 54 -13.45 -5.04 11.12
C THR A 54 -11.95 -5.00 10.91
N LEU A 55 -11.44 -3.81 10.57
CA LEU A 55 -10.01 -3.55 10.51
C LEU A 55 -9.43 -3.55 11.93
N LYS A 56 -8.48 -4.45 12.19
CA LYS A 56 -7.80 -4.55 13.48
C LYS A 56 -6.48 -3.79 13.50
N GLU A 57 -5.73 -3.85 12.41
CA GLU A 57 -4.44 -3.18 12.32
C GLU A 57 -4.14 -2.78 10.88
N ILE A 58 -3.41 -1.66 10.72
CA ILE A 58 -2.89 -1.20 9.44
C ILE A 58 -1.45 -0.71 9.62
N GLN A 59 -0.54 -1.22 8.80
CA GLN A 59 0.87 -0.81 8.79
C GLN A 59 1.38 -0.67 7.37
N GLY A 60 2.34 0.20 7.13
CA GLY A 60 3.08 0.29 5.87
C GLY A 60 4.28 -0.66 5.85
N LEU A 61 4.86 -0.82 4.67
CA LEU A 61 6.09 -1.55 4.45
C LEU A 61 7.16 -0.61 3.87
N SER A 62 8.32 -0.54 4.51
CA SER A 62 9.45 0.29 4.08
C SER A 62 10.70 -0.56 3.87
N TYR A 63 11.47 -0.24 2.83
CA TYR A 63 12.74 -0.89 2.56
C TYR A 63 13.90 -0.04 3.08
N ASN A 64 14.80 -0.65 3.85
CA ASN A 64 16.07 -0.04 4.23
C ASN A 64 17.17 -0.53 3.26
N PRO A 65 17.70 0.34 2.38
CA PRO A 65 18.71 -0.07 1.40
C PRO A 65 20.09 -0.35 2.01
N ILE A 66 20.38 0.21 3.20
CA ILE A 66 21.67 -0.01 3.88
C ILE A 66 21.72 -1.43 4.46
N LEU A 67 20.65 -1.81 5.16
CA LEU A 67 20.52 -3.14 5.76
C LEU A 67 19.96 -4.18 4.79
N GLN A 68 19.49 -3.74 3.61
CA GLN A 68 18.80 -4.54 2.60
C GLN A 68 17.61 -5.33 3.18
N GLN A 69 16.88 -4.70 4.10
CA GLN A 69 15.79 -5.34 4.83
C GLN A 69 14.49 -4.56 4.67
N TRP A 70 13.41 -5.32 4.52
CA TRP A 70 12.07 -4.81 4.64
C TRP A 70 11.65 -4.76 6.10
N ARG A 71 10.96 -3.70 6.49
CA ARG A 71 10.38 -3.56 7.83
C ARG A 71 8.97 -3.00 7.75
N LEU A 72 8.14 -3.43 8.68
CA LEU A 72 6.88 -2.77 8.93
C LEU A 72 7.10 -1.36 9.49
N THR A 73 6.17 -0.45 9.20
CA THR A 73 6.23 0.94 9.62
C THR A 73 4.82 1.50 9.85
N ASN A 74 4.72 2.56 10.64
CA ASN A 74 3.47 3.30 10.80
C ASN A 74 3.21 4.26 9.61
N ASP A 75 4.21 4.46 8.73
CA ASP A 75 4.04 5.27 7.51
C ASP A 75 3.32 4.49 6.41
N ILE A 76 2.02 4.73 6.27
CA ILE A 76 1.16 4.14 5.24
C ILE A 76 1.05 4.99 3.96
N SER A 77 1.85 6.05 3.83
CA SER A 77 1.70 7.03 2.73
C SER A 77 2.02 6.44 1.35
N VAL A 78 2.87 5.42 1.27
CA VAL A 78 3.21 4.75 -0.01
C VAL A 78 2.39 3.49 -0.21
N ASN A 79 2.37 2.60 0.77
CA ASN A 79 1.67 1.32 0.73
C ASN A 79 1.13 0.97 2.13
N TYR A 80 0.27 -0.03 2.20
CA TYR A 80 -0.25 -0.53 3.46
C TYR A 80 -0.59 -2.02 3.40
N ILE A 81 -0.56 -2.63 4.58
CA ILE A 81 -0.98 -3.98 4.89
C ILE A 81 -2.04 -3.85 5.99
N MET A 82 -3.22 -4.42 5.76
CA MET A 82 -4.34 -4.46 6.70
C MET A 82 -4.51 -5.85 7.27
N TYR A 83 -4.68 -5.95 8.59
CA TYR A 83 -5.15 -7.15 9.27
C TYR A 83 -6.62 -6.98 9.67
N ILE A 84 -7.45 -7.91 9.20
CA ILE A 84 -8.90 -7.82 9.25
C ILE A 84 -9.47 -9.13 9.82
N THR A 85 -10.48 -9.00 10.67
CA THR A 85 -11.24 -10.14 11.22
C THR A 85 -12.73 -9.97 11.00
N ALA A 86 -13.48 -11.07 11.09
CA ALA A 86 -14.92 -10.98 11.27
C ALA A 86 -15.24 -10.29 12.59
N ILE A 87 -16.42 -9.68 12.66
CA ILE A 87 -17.04 -9.18 13.89
C ILE A 87 -17.60 -10.36 14.67
#